data_AF-A0A7C2T7B6-F1
#
_entry.id   AF-A0A7C2T7B6-F1
#
_cell.length_a   1.000
_cell.length_b   1.000
_cell.length_c   1.000
_cell.angle_alpha   90.00
_cell.angle_beta   90.00
_cell.angle_gamma   90.00
#
_symmetry.space_group_name_H-M   'P 1'
#
loop_
_entity.id
_entity.type
_entity.pdbx_description
1 polymer ?
#
loop_
_entity_poly.entity_id
_entity_poly.type
_entity_poly.pdbx_seq_one_letter_code
_entity_poly.pdbx_strand_id
1 'polypeptide(L)'
;MSLIWTKGGSYRRVEYEDEADLEAAIVEVQAELFGPNRIYLDAKKKIGAKGGLRNIPDGYLIDLSGRQPRLYVVENELASHDPLRHIAVQILQFSLSFEEEPRAVKTALFSALQSQPDAKKQCEEYAASHGFRNLDHMLEHMVFEGPFAALVVIDELPEKLESVLAERFQFGVEVLELGRFENGQGDRLYHFEPFLADLREDVAAAEQVAKAGVSRVDASEVDTVVVPAREEGFQEVFLGENRWYAIRIHGTMRPQIKHIAAYRVAPVSAITHIAPVQSIEPWKDTGKFVVNFAEPAREIGPIELVKGGRGKALQSLRYTTRARLEAAKTLDDIW
;
A
#
# COMPACT_ATOMS: atom_id res chain seq x y z
N MET A 1 -24.64 -7.16 -11.15
CA MET A 1 -24.54 -6.07 -12.14
C MET A 1 -24.61 -4.73 -11.42
N SER A 2 -23.46 -4.09 -11.22
CA SER A 2 -23.37 -2.73 -10.67
C SER A 2 -23.73 -1.71 -11.76
N LEU A 3 -24.49 -0.68 -11.37
CA LEU A 3 -24.92 0.43 -12.24
C LEU A 3 -24.54 1.73 -11.56
N ILE A 4 -23.82 2.60 -12.27
CA ILE A 4 -23.56 3.97 -11.82
C ILE A 4 -24.51 4.88 -12.60
N TRP A 5 -25.37 5.61 -11.90
CA TRP A 5 -26.27 6.57 -12.53
C TRP A 5 -25.81 7.99 -12.21
N THR A 6 -25.68 8.82 -13.24
CA THR A 6 -25.42 10.26 -13.13
C THR A 6 -26.48 11.04 -13.90
N LYS A 7 -26.49 12.37 -13.75
CA LYS A 7 -27.33 13.23 -14.61
C LYS A 7 -26.96 13.12 -16.10
N GLY A 8 -25.73 12.72 -16.42
CA GLY A 8 -25.22 12.55 -17.78
C GLY A 8 -25.54 11.19 -18.40
N GLY A 9 -26.02 10.22 -17.63
CA GLY A 9 -26.39 8.90 -18.13
C GLY A 9 -26.13 7.77 -17.14
N SER A 10 -26.48 6.55 -17.55
CA SER A 10 -26.18 5.33 -16.82
C SER A 10 -24.96 4.64 -17.38
N TYR A 11 -24.04 4.28 -16.49
CA TYR A 11 -22.81 3.55 -16.79
C TYR A 11 -22.92 2.15 -16.23
N ARG A 12 -22.61 1.16 -17.05
CA ARG A 12 -22.64 -0.26 -16.67
C ARG A 12 -21.22 -0.77 -16.61
N ARG A 13 -20.97 -1.68 -15.66
CA ARG A 13 -19.69 -2.36 -15.58
C ARG A 13 -19.41 -3.12 -16.88
N VAL A 14 -18.20 -2.98 -17.38
CA VAL A 14 -17.69 -3.69 -18.56
C VAL A 14 -16.40 -4.40 -18.17
N GLU A 15 -16.21 -5.59 -18.73
CA GLU A 15 -14.99 -6.38 -18.53
C GLU A 15 -13.87 -5.83 -19.42
N TYR A 16 -12.62 -6.15 -19.07
CA TYR A 16 -11.48 -5.92 -19.96
C TYR A 16 -11.36 -7.06 -20.96
N GLU A 17 -10.93 -6.74 -22.17
CA GLU A 17 -10.79 -7.74 -23.24
C GLU A 17 -9.62 -8.70 -22.96
N ASP A 18 -8.51 -8.15 -22.49
CA ASP A 18 -7.29 -8.86 -22.12
C ASP A 18 -6.45 -8.02 -21.13
N GLU A 19 -5.31 -8.56 -20.71
CA GLU A 19 -4.36 -7.89 -19.81
C GLU A 19 -3.78 -6.59 -20.42
N ALA A 20 -3.69 -6.49 -21.75
CA ALA A 20 -3.18 -5.30 -22.42
C ALA A 20 -4.20 -4.14 -22.38
N ASP A 21 -5.49 -4.45 -22.47
CA ASP A 21 -6.60 -3.51 -22.27
C ASP A 21 -6.63 -3.02 -20.80
N LEU A 22 -6.43 -3.91 -19.83
CA LEU A 22 -6.29 -3.52 -18.41
C LEU A 22 -5.06 -2.63 -18.20
N GLU A 23 -3.90 -2.99 -18.77
CA GLU A 23 -2.68 -2.19 -18.68
C GLU A 23 -2.86 -0.79 -19.29
N ALA A 24 -3.56 -0.68 -20.42
CA ALA A 24 -3.86 0.61 -21.04
C ALA A 24 -4.70 1.50 -20.10
N ALA A 25 -5.68 0.93 -19.41
CA ALA A 25 -6.47 1.64 -18.40
C ALA A 25 -5.61 2.08 -17.20
N ILE A 26 -4.71 1.22 -16.71
CA ILE A 26 -3.77 1.59 -15.63
C ILE A 26 -2.95 2.82 -16.04
N VAL A 27 -2.39 2.81 -17.25
CA VAL A 27 -1.61 3.94 -17.77
C VAL A 27 -2.45 5.21 -17.91
N GLU A 28 -3.73 5.09 -18.29
CA GLU A 28 -4.67 6.21 -18.40
C GLU A 28 -4.92 6.87 -17.03
N VAL A 29 -5.10 6.08 -15.97
CA VAL A 29 -5.44 6.58 -14.63
C VAL A 29 -4.26 6.64 -13.65
N GLN A 30 -3.03 6.31 -14.07
CA GLN A 30 -1.88 6.11 -13.19
C GLN A 30 -1.62 7.28 -12.22
N ALA A 31 -1.87 8.52 -12.65
CA ALA A 31 -1.65 9.71 -11.84
C ALA A 31 -2.56 9.75 -10.60
N GLU A 32 -3.81 9.33 -10.74
CA GLU A 32 -4.77 9.24 -9.64
C GLU A 32 -4.61 7.93 -8.87
N LEU A 33 -4.43 6.82 -9.61
CA LEU A 33 -4.29 5.47 -9.07
C LEU A 33 -3.07 5.37 -8.15
N PHE A 34 -1.87 5.75 -8.61
CA PHE A 34 -0.64 5.64 -7.82
C PHE A 34 -0.28 6.92 -7.08
N GLY A 35 -0.52 8.08 -7.71
CA GLY A 35 -0.15 9.38 -7.15
C GLY A 35 1.17 9.96 -7.67
N PRO A 36 1.47 11.22 -7.33
CA PRO A 36 2.52 12.00 -7.99
C PRO A 36 3.96 11.55 -7.66
N ASN A 37 4.16 10.88 -6.53
CA ASN A 37 5.47 10.40 -6.08
C ASN A 37 5.68 8.91 -6.37
N ARG A 38 4.88 8.33 -7.28
CA ARG A 38 4.96 6.92 -7.64
C ARG A 38 5.00 6.78 -9.15
N ILE A 39 6.00 6.07 -9.64
CA ILE A 39 6.35 6.01 -11.05
C ILE A 39 6.10 4.59 -11.54
N TYR A 40 5.14 4.42 -12.45
CA TYR A 40 4.88 3.15 -13.12
C TYR A 40 5.79 2.98 -14.35
N LEU A 41 6.55 1.88 -14.36
CA LEU A 41 7.49 1.51 -15.40
C LEU A 41 7.02 0.23 -16.08
N ASP A 42 6.50 0.34 -17.29
CA ASP A 42 6.19 -0.80 -18.15
C ASP A 42 7.48 -1.56 -18.52
N ALA A 43 7.55 -2.84 -18.12
CA ALA A 43 8.71 -3.70 -18.33
C ALA A 43 8.56 -4.60 -19.58
N LYS A 44 7.33 -4.91 -19.99
CA LYS A 44 7.02 -5.77 -21.14
C LYS A 44 7.47 -5.18 -22.47
N LYS A 45 7.46 -3.85 -22.64
CA LYS A 45 7.80 -3.20 -23.93
C LYS A 45 9.23 -3.42 -24.46
N LYS A 46 10.19 -3.99 -23.71
CA LYS A 46 11.59 -4.13 -24.18
C LYS A 46 12.33 -5.42 -23.86
N ILE A 47 11.89 -6.25 -22.91
CA ILE A 47 12.65 -7.46 -22.52
C ILE A 47 12.35 -8.67 -23.44
N GLY A 48 11.46 -8.51 -24.42
CA GLY A 48 11.18 -9.50 -25.48
C GLY A 48 12.26 -9.66 -26.56
N ALA A 49 13.35 -8.88 -26.54
CA ALA A 49 14.40 -8.95 -27.54
C ALA A 49 15.56 -9.87 -27.11
N LYS A 50 15.40 -11.18 -27.39
CA LYS A 50 16.42 -12.25 -27.39
C LYS A 50 17.17 -12.51 -26.07
N GLY A 51 16.81 -13.65 -25.45
CA GLY A 51 17.58 -14.31 -24.39
C GLY A 51 17.22 -13.90 -22.97
N GLY A 52 16.04 -13.31 -22.77
CA GLY A 52 15.60 -12.71 -21.51
C GLY A 52 15.35 -13.70 -20.38
N LEU A 53 15.41 -13.15 -19.15
CA LEU A 53 14.98 -13.77 -17.91
C LEU A 53 13.71 -14.61 -18.13
N ARG A 54 13.71 -15.86 -17.65
CA ARG A 54 12.45 -16.56 -17.39
C ARG A 54 11.72 -15.74 -16.33
N ASN A 55 10.51 -15.25 -16.62
CA ASN A 55 9.62 -14.53 -15.70
C ASN A 55 9.89 -13.01 -15.63
N ILE A 56 9.46 -12.30 -16.68
CA ILE A 56 9.44 -10.83 -16.73
C ILE A 56 8.09 -10.36 -16.20
N PRO A 57 8.03 -9.45 -15.21
CA PRO A 57 6.78 -8.88 -14.75
C PRO A 57 6.19 -7.90 -15.76
N ASP A 58 4.92 -7.57 -15.58
CA ASP A 58 4.20 -6.60 -16.41
C ASP A 58 4.82 -5.21 -16.29
N GLY A 59 5.16 -4.84 -15.07
CA GLY A 59 5.82 -3.58 -14.78
C GLY A 59 6.50 -3.55 -13.43
N TYR A 60 7.03 -2.37 -13.13
CA TYR A 60 7.55 -2.01 -11.81
C TYR A 60 6.92 -0.71 -11.37
N LEU A 61 6.62 -0.57 -10.09
CA LEU A 61 6.24 0.69 -9.47
C LEU A 61 7.36 1.14 -8.55
N ILE A 62 7.94 2.31 -8.83
CA ILE A 62 8.89 2.97 -7.92
C ILE A 62 8.11 3.94 -7.04
N ASP A 63 8.12 3.74 -5.73
CA ASP A 63 7.52 4.64 -4.75
C ASP A 63 8.61 5.52 -4.11
N LEU A 64 8.51 6.81 -4.35
CA LEU A 64 9.39 7.88 -3.85
C LEU A 64 8.70 8.75 -2.78
N SER A 65 7.57 8.29 -2.23
CA SER A 65 6.80 9.06 -1.23
C SER A 65 7.43 9.04 0.17
N GLY A 66 8.23 8.01 0.47
CA GLY A 66 8.95 7.83 1.72
C GLY A 66 10.30 8.55 1.77
N ARG A 67 11.03 8.38 2.87
CA ARG A 67 12.45 8.76 3.00
C ARG A 67 13.34 7.71 2.34
N GLN A 68 12.95 6.44 2.40
CA GLN A 68 13.54 5.38 1.61
C GLN A 68 12.64 5.02 0.41
N PRO A 69 13.22 4.87 -0.80
CA PRO A 69 12.45 4.49 -1.97
C PRO A 69 12.06 3.01 -1.88
N ARG A 70 10.89 2.66 -2.41
CA ARG A 70 10.41 1.27 -2.48
C ARG A 70 10.15 0.86 -3.91
N LEU A 71 10.35 -0.42 -4.18
CA LEU A 71 10.11 -1.03 -5.48
C LEU A 71 9.04 -2.11 -5.34
N TYR A 72 8.02 -2.04 -6.19
CA TYR A 72 6.99 -3.08 -6.30
C TYR A 72 7.09 -3.72 -7.68
N VAL A 73 7.07 -5.05 -7.71
CA VAL A 73 6.90 -5.81 -8.94
C VAL A 73 5.41 -5.88 -9.26
N VAL A 74 5.02 -5.42 -10.44
CA VAL A 74 3.61 -5.29 -10.82
C VAL A 74 3.19 -6.44 -11.72
N GLU A 75 2.05 -7.04 -11.40
CA GLU A 75 1.36 -8.04 -12.21
C GLU A 75 -0.08 -7.59 -12.46
N ASN A 76 -0.52 -7.63 -13.72
CA ASN A 76 -1.90 -7.32 -14.09
C ASN A 76 -2.61 -8.63 -14.40
N GLU A 77 -3.80 -8.84 -13.83
CA GLU A 77 -4.54 -10.09 -13.99
C GLU A 77 -6.03 -9.82 -14.25
N LEU A 78 -6.69 -10.73 -14.96
CA LEU A 78 -8.14 -10.72 -15.11
C LEU A 78 -8.78 -11.78 -14.21
N ALA A 79 -9.87 -11.42 -13.54
CA ALA A 79 -10.59 -12.31 -12.64
C ALA A 79 -11.15 -13.56 -13.34
N SER A 80 -11.29 -13.52 -14.67
CA SER A 80 -11.74 -14.63 -15.50
C SER A 80 -10.74 -15.80 -15.59
N HIS A 81 -9.47 -15.62 -15.23
CA HIS A 81 -8.37 -16.55 -15.53
C HIS A 81 -7.96 -17.53 -14.40
N ASP A 82 -8.79 -17.79 -13.38
CA ASP A 82 -8.33 -18.40 -12.10
C ASP A 82 -7.18 -17.57 -11.48
N PRO A 83 -7.47 -16.30 -11.13
CA PRO A 83 -6.48 -15.31 -10.73
C PRO A 83 -5.60 -15.80 -9.58
N LEU A 84 -6.16 -16.53 -8.62
CA LEU A 84 -5.41 -17.02 -7.46
C LEU A 84 -4.23 -17.91 -7.87
N ARG A 85 -4.45 -18.86 -8.78
CA ARG A 85 -3.40 -19.78 -9.20
C ARG A 85 -2.32 -19.06 -10.00
N HIS A 86 -2.73 -18.22 -10.96
CA HIS A 86 -1.81 -17.52 -11.83
C HIS A 86 -0.97 -16.51 -11.05
N ILE A 87 -1.61 -15.61 -10.31
CA ILE A 87 -0.97 -14.61 -9.45
C ILE A 87 0.01 -15.27 -8.48
N ALA A 88 -0.41 -16.33 -7.77
CA ALA A 88 0.45 -16.96 -6.78
C ALA A 88 1.72 -17.57 -7.41
N VAL A 89 1.60 -18.20 -8.58
CA VAL A 89 2.77 -18.78 -9.28
C VAL A 89 3.69 -17.69 -9.79
N GLN A 90 3.15 -16.63 -10.41
CA GLN A 90 3.93 -15.54 -10.98
C GLN A 90 4.66 -14.74 -9.89
N ILE A 91 3.95 -14.34 -8.83
CA ILE A 91 4.57 -13.58 -7.73
C ILE A 91 5.67 -14.40 -7.05
N LEU A 92 5.47 -15.70 -6.83
CA LEU A 92 6.51 -16.57 -6.28
C LEU A 92 7.73 -16.67 -7.22
N GLN A 93 7.48 -16.76 -8.52
CA GLN A 93 8.55 -16.76 -9.52
C GLN A 93 9.32 -15.44 -9.52
N PHE A 94 8.63 -14.30 -9.42
CA PHE A 94 9.27 -13.00 -9.34
C PHE A 94 10.07 -12.84 -8.05
N SER A 95 9.58 -13.31 -6.91
CA SER A 95 10.35 -13.23 -5.66
C SER A 95 11.67 -14.00 -5.77
N LEU A 96 11.63 -15.20 -6.36
CA LEU A 96 12.83 -16.01 -6.60
C LEU A 96 13.79 -15.31 -7.59
N SER A 97 13.28 -14.79 -8.71
CA SER A 97 14.10 -14.07 -9.69
C SER A 97 14.68 -12.77 -9.14
N PHE A 98 13.97 -12.08 -8.25
CA PHE A 98 14.45 -10.87 -7.59
C PHE A 98 15.63 -11.16 -6.65
N GLU A 99 15.59 -12.29 -5.93
CA GLU A 99 16.65 -12.75 -5.04
C GLU A 99 17.86 -13.32 -5.81
N GLU A 100 17.62 -14.10 -6.86
CA GLU A 100 18.67 -14.78 -7.64
C GLU A 100 19.38 -13.86 -8.65
N GLU A 101 18.65 -12.93 -9.27
CA GLU A 101 19.15 -12.08 -10.37
C GLU A 101 18.94 -10.56 -10.15
N PRO A 102 19.30 -9.98 -8.99
CA PRO A 102 19.07 -8.56 -8.69
C PRO A 102 19.74 -7.62 -9.70
N ARG A 103 20.90 -8.00 -10.26
CA ARG A 103 21.56 -7.21 -11.32
C ARG A 103 20.69 -7.07 -12.58
N ALA A 104 19.94 -8.10 -12.90
CA ALA A 104 19.09 -8.11 -14.08
C ALA A 104 17.86 -7.22 -13.86
N VAL A 105 17.27 -7.25 -12.66
CA VAL A 105 16.22 -6.31 -12.22
C VAL A 105 16.71 -4.86 -12.28
N LYS A 106 17.88 -4.55 -11.69
CA LYS A 106 18.50 -3.21 -11.77
C LYS A 106 18.66 -2.75 -13.23
N THR A 107 19.11 -3.65 -14.11
CA THR A 107 19.27 -3.35 -15.54
C THR A 107 17.93 -3.05 -16.22
N ALA A 108 16.88 -3.81 -15.89
CA ALA A 108 15.53 -3.58 -16.40
C ALA A 108 14.99 -2.21 -15.98
N LEU A 109 15.09 -1.86 -14.69
CA LEU A 109 14.67 -0.57 -14.15
C LEU A 109 15.40 0.60 -14.81
N PHE A 110 16.73 0.50 -14.91
CA PHE A 110 17.53 1.53 -15.55
C PHE A 110 17.10 1.72 -17.02
N SER A 111 16.91 0.63 -17.75
CA SER A 111 16.48 0.66 -19.16
C SER A 111 15.08 1.25 -19.34
N ALA A 112 14.15 0.93 -18.43
CA ALA A 112 12.80 1.48 -18.43
C ALA A 112 12.82 3.01 -18.20
N LEU A 113 13.58 3.46 -17.20
CA LEU A 113 13.77 4.89 -16.90
C LEU A 113 14.42 5.67 -18.04
N GLN A 114 15.36 5.09 -18.80
CA GLN A 114 15.92 5.77 -19.98
C GLN A 114 14.86 6.09 -21.05
N SER A 115 13.77 5.32 -21.13
CA SER A 115 12.64 5.62 -22.03
C SER A 115 11.66 6.66 -21.50
N GLN A 116 11.78 7.07 -20.24
CA GLN A 116 10.86 8.00 -19.59
C GLN A 116 11.65 9.16 -18.96
N PRO A 117 12.00 10.21 -19.73
CA PRO A 117 12.86 11.29 -19.27
C PRO A 117 12.36 11.99 -18.00
N ASP A 118 11.05 12.21 -17.89
CA ASP A 118 10.45 12.88 -16.72
C ASP A 118 10.55 12.01 -15.46
N ALA A 119 10.25 10.71 -15.58
CA ALA A 119 10.42 9.75 -14.50
C ALA A 119 11.88 9.63 -14.05
N LYS A 120 12.81 9.54 -15.00
CA LYS A 120 14.25 9.51 -14.71
C LYS A 120 14.68 10.76 -13.95
N LYS A 121 14.26 11.94 -14.41
CA LYS A 121 14.56 13.21 -13.75
C LYS A 121 14.02 13.23 -12.32
N GLN A 122 12.78 12.80 -12.11
CA GLN A 122 12.19 12.70 -10.78
C GLN A 122 12.98 11.76 -9.85
N CYS A 123 13.43 10.60 -10.35
CA CYS A 123 14.29 9.69 -9.59
C CYS A 123 15.66 10.30 -9.28
N GLU A 124 16.27 11.04 -10.21
CA GLU A 124 17.55 11.72 -10.00
C GLU A 124 17.45 12.83 -8.94
N GLU A 125 16.37 13.62 -8.97
CA GLU A 125 16.07 14.65 -7.98
C GLU A 125 15.82 14.04 -6.58
N TYR A 126 15.08 12.94 -6.52
CA TYR A 126 14.88 12.18 -5.28
C TYR A 126 16.22 11.66 -4.74
N ALA A 127 17.03 11.01 -5.57
CA ALA A 127 18.33 10.47 -5.19
C ALA A 127 19.24 11.54 -4.57
N ALA A 128 19.32 12.71 -5.21
CA ALA A 128 20.12 13.84 -4.74
C ALA A 128 19.64 14.42 -3.40
N SER A 129 18.32 14.43 -3.16
CA SER A 129 17.73 14.98 -1.94
C SER A 129 17.68 14.00 -0.76
N HIS A 130 17.80 12.69 -1.00
CA HIS A 130 17.64 11.64 0.01
C HIS A 130 18.94 10.89 0.34
N GLY A 131 20.10 11.47 0.02
CA GLY A 131 21.41 10.97 0.43
C GLY A 131 21.97 9.84 -0.44
N PHE A 132 21.43 9.63 -1.64
CA PHE A 132 22.01 8.72 -2.62
C PHE A 132 23.07 9.43 -3.46
N ARG A 133 24.15 8.73 -3.83
CA ARG A 133 25.24 9.29 -4.65
C ARG A 133 24.77 9.70 -6.04
N ASN A 134 23.84 8.93 -6.62
CA ASN A 134 23.25 9.12 -7.94
C ASN A 134 22.06 8.15 -8.11
N LEU A 135 21.41 8.18 -9.28
CA LEU A 135 20.34 7.25 -9.64
C LEU A 135 20.77 5.78 -9.51
N ASP A 136 21.97 5.44 -9.97
CA ASP A 136 22.47 4.05 -9.95
C ASP A 136 22.55 3.49 -8.52
N HIS A 137 23.03 4.30 -7.57
CA HIS A 137 23.09 3.97 -6.15
C HIS A 137 21.69 3.78 -5.54
N MET A 138 20.71 4.60 -5.95
CA MET A 138 19.32 4.47 -5.50
C MET A 138 18.68 3.17 -6.01
N LEU A 139 18.88 2.85 -7.30
CA LEU A 139 18.40 1.59 -7.88
C LEU A 139 19.06 0.37 -7.22
N GLU A 140 20.35 0.46 -6.89
CA GLU A 140 21.06 -0.58 -6.16
C GLU A 140 20.47 -0.80 -4.77
N HIS A 141 20.22 0.27 -4.02
CA HIS A 141 19.57 0.17 -2.71
C HIS A 141 18.19 -0.51 -2.79
N MET A 142 17.32 -0.09 -3.73
CA MET A 142 15.98 -0.70 -3.86
C MET A 142 16.02 -2.18 -4.21
N VAL A 143 17.00 -2.62 -4.98
CA VAL A 143 17.06 -3.99 -5.51
C VAL A 143 17.84 -4.93 -4.60
N PHE A 144 18.87 -4.45 -3.91
CA PHE A 144 19.74 -5.29 -3.08
C PHE A 144 19.45 -5.20 -1.58
N GLU A 145 18.90 -4.08 -1.11
CA GLU A 145 18.64 -3.84 0.32
C GLU A 145 17.13 -3.78 0.64
N GLY A 146 16.30 -3.47 -0.36
CA GLY A 146 14.85 -3.39 -0.20
C GLY A 146 14.19 -4.77 -0.08
N PRO A 147 13.12 -4.91 0.73
CA PRO A 147 12.33 -6.13 0.75
C PRO A 147 11.58 -6.30 -0.58
N PHE A 148 11.41 -7.54 -1.02
CA PHE A 148 10.52 -7.83 -2.14
C PHE A 148 9.08 -7.42 -1.80
N ALA A 149 8.46 -6.67 -2.70
CA ALA A 149 7.06 -6.29 -2.64
C ALA A 149 6.42 -6.51 -4.00
N ALA A 150 5.21 -7.06 -4.01
CA ALA A 150 4.42 -7.24 -5.22
C ALA A 150 3.18 -6.35 -5.17
N LEU A 151 2.73 -5.92 -6.34
CA LEU A 151 1.48 -5.21 -6.57
C LEU A 151 0.71 -5.94 -7.66
N VAL A 152 -0.48 -6.42 -7.33
CA VAL A 152 -1.42 -7.00 -8.29
C VAL A 152 -2.45 -5.95 -8.64
N VAL A 153 -2.66 -5.70 -9.93
CA VAL A 153 -3.82 -4.93 -10.39
C VAL A 153 -4.78 -5.90 -11.07
N ILE A 154 -6.02 -5.98 -10.56
CA ILE A 154 -7.05 -6.88 -11.05
C ILE A 154 -8.31 -6.09 -11.43
N ASP A 155 -9.07 -6.57 -12.40
CA ASP A 155 -10.30 -5.91 -12.82
C ASP A 155 -11.45 -6.08 -11.80
N GLU A 156 -11.49 -7.21 -11.12
CA GLU A 156 -12.45 -7.55 -10.06
C GLU A 156 -11.78 -8.32 -8.92
N LEU A 157 -11.90 -7.84 -7.68
CA LEU A 157 -11.27 -8.50 -6.53
C LEU A 157 -12.05 -9.76 -6.08
N PRO A 158 -11.47 -10.96 -6.16
CA PRO A 158 -12.11 -12.16 -5.62
C PRO A 158 -12.08 -12.15 -4.08
N GLU A 159 -13.18 -12.55 -3.43
CA GLU A 159 -13.35 -12.47 -1.96
C GLU A 159 -12.21 -13.06 -1.13
N LYS A 160 -11.53 -14.08 -1.64
CA LYS A 160 -10.48 -14.83 -0.93
C LYS A 160 -9.06 -14.48 -1.33
N LEU A 161 -8.86 -13.70 -2.39
CA LEU A 161 -7.54 -13.52 -2.99
C LEU A 161 -6.55 -12.93 -1.98
N GLU A 162 -6.90 -11.81 -1.34
CA GLU A 162 -6.04 -11.16 -0.36
C GLU A 162 -5.72 -12.07 0.84
N SER A 163 -6.73 -12.77 1.37
CA SER A 163 -6.54 -13.71 2.49
C SER A 163 -5.57 -14.83 2.12
N VAL A 164 -5.72 -15.42 0.92
CA VAL A 164 -4.84 -16.50 0.47
C VAL A 164 -3.42 -15.98 0.21
N LEU A 165 -3.25 -14.84 -0.44
CA LEU A 165 -1.94 -14.25 -0.66
C LEU A 165 -1.24 -13.96 0.69
N ALA A 166 -1.98 -13.45 1.67
CA ALA A 166 -1.47 -13.18 3.01
C ALA A 166 -1.05 -14.44 3.79
N GLU A 167 -1.75 -15.56 3.61
CA GLU A 167 -1.39 -16.84 4.26
C GLU A 167 -0.20 -17.54 3.58
N ARG A 168 -0.08 -17.40 2.26
CA ARG A 168 0.91 -18.12 1.46
C ARG A 168 2.25 -17.42 1.38
N PHE A 169 2.25 -16.08 1.45
CA PHE A 169 3.46 -15.29 1.26
C PHE A 169 3.84 -14.53 2.53
N GLN A 170 5.13 -14.60 2.86
CA GLN A 170 5.71 -13.84 3.98
C GLN A 170 6.09 -12.40 3.58
N PHE A 171 6.27 -12.16 2.29
CA PHE A 171 6.52 -10.84 1.73
C PHE A 171 5.20 -10.10 1.46
N GLY A 172 5.31 -8.80 1.25
CA GLY A 172 4.14 -7.95 1.05
C GLY A 172 3.57 -8.06 -0.37
N VAL A 173 2.26 -8.28 -0.46
CA VAL A 173 1.51 -8.22 -1.72
C VAL A 173 0.36 -7.23 -1.55
N GLU A 174 0.38 -6.15 -2.32
CA GLU A 174 -0.75 -5.24 -2.48
C GLU A 174 -1.64 -5.73 -3.60
N VAL A 175 -2.95 -5.54 -3.46
CA VAL A 175 -3.93 -5.82 -4.51
C VAL A 175 -4.76 -4.57 -4.74
N LEU A 176 -4.90 -4.16 -5.99
CA LEU A 176 -5.74 -3.05 -6.41
C LEU A 176 -6.79 -3.54 -7.39
N GLU A 177 -8.04 -3.16 -7.13
CA GLU A 177 -9.11 -3.34 -8.11
C GLU A 177 -9.21 -2.10 -9.01
N LEU A 178 -9.20 -2.30 -10.33
CA LEU A 178 -9.44 -1.25 -11.32
C LEU A 178 -10.67 -1.59 -12.17
N GLY A 179 -11.85 -1.22 -11.68
CA GLY A 179 -13.10 -1.49 -12.38
C GLY A 179 -13.43 -0.48 -13.47
N ARG A 180 -13.90 -0.94 -14.62
CA ARG A 180 -14.35 -0.06 -15.73
C ARG A 180 -15.87 -0.06 -15.90
N PHE A 181 -16.42 1.11 -16.17
CA PHE A 181 -17.83 1.32 -16.48
C PHE A 181 -17.97 2.17 -17.74
N GLU A 182 -18.94 1.82 -18.59
CA GLU A 182 -19.19 2.54 -19.85
C GLU A 182 -20.67 2.89 -20.01
N ASN A 183 -20.93 4.03 -20.66
CA ASN A 183 -22.26 4.42 -21.10
C ASN A 183 -22.50 4.06 -22.58
N GLY A 184 -23.74 4.24 -23.07
CA GLY A 184 -24.09 3.96 -24.47
C GLY A 184 -23.45 4.88 -25.51
N GLN A 185 -22.67 5.88 -25.10
CA GLN A 185 -21.92 6.81 -25.96
C GLN A 185 -20.43 6.46 -26.05
N GLY A 186 -19.96 5.50 -25.23
CA GLY A 186 -18.55 5.12 -25.13
C GLY A 186 -17.75 5.91 -24.09
N ASP A 187 -18.39 6.76 -23.27
CA ASP A 187 -17.69 7.42 -22.17
C ASP A 187 -17.35 6.41 -21.07
N ARG A 188 -16.11 6.47 -20.59
CA ARG A 188 -15.55 5.57 -19.58
C ARG A 188 -15.50 6.22 -18.21
N LEU A 189 -15.76 5.41 -17.19
CA LEU A 189 -15.48 5.71 -15.79
C LEU A 189 -14.65 4.57 -15.21
N TYR A 190 -13.68 4.93 -14.37
CA TYR A 190 -12.89 3.98 -13.61
C TYR A 190 -13.24 4.08 -12.13
N HIS A 191 -13.35 2.93 -11.48
CA HIS A 191 -13.63 2.80 -10.05
C HIS A 191 -12.48 2.03 -9.40
N PHE A 192 -11.78 2.66 -8.48
CA PHE A 192 -10.64 2.10 -7.76
C PHE A 192 -10.45 2.84 -6.43
N GLU A 193 -9.79 2.17 -5.49
CA GLU A 193 -9.20 2.82 -4.32
C GLU A 193 -7.76 3.22 -4.66
N PRO A 194 -7.34 4.49 -4.45
CA PRO A 194 -5.97 4.89 -4.72
C PRO A 194 -4.96 4.05 -3.94
N PHE A 195 -3.82 3.76 -4.57
CA PHE A 195 -2.75 2.96 -3.97
C PHE A 195 -2.25 3.58 -2.65
N LEU A 196 -2.30 2.75 -1.59
CA LEU A 196 -1.95 3.14 -0.22
C LEU A 196 -2.74 4.39 0.25
N ALA A 197 -4.03 4.48 -0.07
CA ALA A 197 -4.88 5.62 0.27
C ALA A 197 -4.81 6.02 1.74
N ASP A 198 -4.83 5.05 2.67
CA ASP A 198 -4.73 5.31 4.12
C ASP A 198 -3.41 6.02 4.49
N LEU A 199 -2.28 5.65 3.85
CA LEU A 199 -1.02 6.38 4.01
C LEU A 199 -1.04 7.74 3.31
N ARG A 200 -1.73 7.88 2.16
CA ARG A 200 -1.84 9.18 1.47
C ARG A 200 -2.63 10.19 2.28
N GLU A 201 -3.67 9.77 3.01
CA GLU A 201 -4.39 10.65 3.93
C GLU A 201 -3.50 11.12 5.08
N ASP A 202 -2.69 10.22 5.64
CA ASP A 202 -1.69 10.56 6.66
C ASP A 202 -0.61 11.49 6.09
N VAL A 203 -0.15 11.28 4.85
CA VAL A 203 0.82 12.15 4.17
C VAL A 203 0.21 13.51 3.84
N ALA A 204 -0.99 13.60 3.27
CA ALA A 204 -1.64 14.87 2.93
C ALA A 204 -1.94 15.72 4.19
N ALA A 205 -2.33 15.06 5.28
CA ALA A 205 -2.39 15.70 6.60
C ALA A 205 -1.00 16.19 7.04
N ALA A 206 0.03 15.34 6.92
CA ALA A 206 1.42 15.65 7.24
C ALA A 206 2.06 16.73 6.32
N GLU A 207 1.60 16.91 5.08
CA GLU A 207 2.10 17.93 4.14
C GLU A 207 1.62 19.33 4.51
N GLN A 208 0.39 19.45 5.04
CA GLN A 208 -0.06 20.69 5.69
C GLN A 208 0.74 20.97 6.97
N VAL A 209 1.21 19.92 7.65
CA VAL A 209 1.97 19.95 8.90
C VAL A 209 3.47 20.23 8.70
N ALA A 210 4.08 19.81 7.58
CA ALA A 210 5.51 20.01 7.28
C ALA A 210 5.90 21.49 7.15
N LYS A 211 4.94 22.39 6.91
CA LYS A 211 5.13 23.85 7.03
C LYS A 211 5.38 24.32 8.48
N ALA A 212 5.27 23.44 9.47
CA ALA A 212 5.40 23.71 10.90
C ALA A 212 6.37 22.77 11.67
N GLY A 213 7.20 21.98 10.97
CA GLY A 213 8.39 21.34 11.58
C GLY A 213 8.22 19.94 12.22
N VAL A 214 7.08 19.27 12.07
CA VAL A 214 6.93 17.84 12.45
C VAL A 214 7.37 16.96 11.27
N SER A 215 8.22 15.95 11.51
CA SER A 215 8.74 15.07 10.46
C SER A 215 7.68 14.07 9.99
N ARG A 216 7.57 13.82 8.68
CA ARG A 216 6.64 12.84 8.08
C ARG A 216 6.94 11.42 8.57
N VAL A 217 5.93 10.61 8.90
CA VAL A 217 6.12 9.16 9.10
C VAL A 217 6.50 8.58 7.75
N ASP A 218 7.67 7.96 7.64
CA ASP A 218 8.02 7.21 6.44
C ASP A 218 7.33 5.84 6.49
N ALA A 219 6.68 5.45 5.40
CA ALA A 219 6.12 4.12 5.19
C ALA A 219 7.16 2.99 5.46
N SER A 220 8.45 3.28 5.26
CA SER A 220 9.54 2.35 5.57
C SER A 220 9.83 2.15 7.06
N GLU A 221 9.42 3.09 7.90
CA GLU A 221 9.65 3.07 9.35
C GLU A 221 8.43 2.57 10.14
N VAL A 222 7.28 2.43 9.46
CA VAL A 222 6.01 2.02 10.08
C VAL A 222 6.14 0.65 10.72
N ASP A 223 5.93 0.61 12.03
CA ASP A 223 5.87 -0.62 12.82
C ASP A 223 4.60 -0.72 13.67
N THR A 224 3.76 0.32 13.66
CA THR A 224 2.60 0.42 14.55
C THR A 224 1.35 0.82 13.79
N VAL A 225 0.24 0.13 14.07
CA VAL A 225 -1.10 0.53 13.64
C VAL A 225 -1.90 1.12 14.80
N VAL A 226 -2.63 2.20 14.56
CA VAL A 226 -3.54 2.80 15.53
C VAL A 226 -4.97 2.57 15.08
N VAL A 227 -5.76 1.88 15.90
CA VAL A 227 -7.16 1.55 15.60
C VAL A 227 -8.13 2.39 16.42
N PRO A 228 -9.21 2.93 15.82
CA PRO A 228 -10.28 3.57 16.58
C PRO A 228 -11.12 2.51 17.29
N ALA A 229 -11.29 2.66 18.60
CA ALA A 229 -12.04 1.75 19.45
C ALA A 229 -13.17 2.49 20.19
N ARG A 230 -14.39 1.96 20.08
CA ARG A 230 -15.51 2.32 20.96
C ARG A 230 -15.35 1.63 22.31
N GLU A 231 -15.98 2.15 23.36
CA GLU A 231 -15.80 1.65 24.72
C GLU A 231 -16.03 0.15 24.85
N GLU A 232 -17.13 -0.36 24.30
CA GLU A 232 -17.46 -1.79 24.32
C GLU A 232 -16.36 -2.64 23.67
N GLY A 233 -15.99 -2.34 22.42
CA GLY A 233 -14.92 -3.06 21.74
C GLY A 233 -13.57 -2.92 22.45
N PHE A 234 -13.28 -1.75 23.02
CA PHE A 234 -12.04 -1.53 23.78
C PHE A 234 -11.98 -2.43 25.03
N GLN A 235 -13.05 -2.50 25.82
CA GLN A 235 -13.08 -3.31 27.03
C GLN A 235 -13.15 -4.80 26.73
N GLU A 236 -14.08 -5.22 25.89
CA GLU A 236 -14.37 -6.63 25.67
C GLU A 236 -13.32 -7.28 24.78
N VAL A 237 -12.90 -6.60 23.71
CA VAL A 237 -12.04 -7.20 22.68
C VAL A 237 -10.58 -6.78 22.87
N PHE A 238 -10.30 -5.48 22.92
CA PHE A 238 -8.92 -4.99 22.98
C PHE A 238 -8.24 -5.37 24.31
N LEU A 239 -8.90 -5.16 25.45
CA LEU A 239 -8.40 -5.55 26.77
C LEU A 239 -8.82 -6.97 27.18
N GLY A 240 -10.06 -7.37 26.92
CA GLY A 240 -10.60 -8.64 27.38
C GLY A 240 -10.08 -9.86 26.60
N GLU A 241 -10.02 -9.76 25.27
CA GLU A 241 -9.58 -10.86 24.40
C GLU A 241 -8.13 -10.73 23.90
N ASN A 242 -7.46 -9.61 24.19
CA ASN A 242 -6.10 -9.28 23.74
C ASN A 242 -5.95 -9.42 22.22
N ARG A 243 -6.87 -8.81 21.48
CA ARG A 243 -6.91 -8.84 20.01
C ARG A 243 -7.72 -7.70 19.44
N TRP A 244 -7.73 -7.57 18.11
CA TRP A 244 -8.62 -6.65 17.41
C TRP A 244 -9.03 -7.21 16.04
N TYR A 245 -10.34 -7.27 15.78
CA TYR A 245 -10.90 -7.96 14.61
C TYR A 245 -11.16 -7.02 13.43
N ALA A 246 -11.17 -7.61 12.23
CA ALA A 246 -11.78 -7.08 11.03
C ALA A 246 -11.27 -5.68 10.59
N ILE A 247 -9.95 -5.49 10.61
CA ILE A 247 -9.30 -4.29 10.07
C ILE A 247 -8.64 -4.56 8.72
N ARG A 248 -8.64 -3.57 7.82
CA ARG A 248 -7.83 -3.63 6.59
C ARG A 248 -6.41 -3.18 6.93
N ILE A 249 -5.42 -3.88 6.38
CA ILE A 249 -4.01 -3.55 6.52
C ILE A 249 -3.38 -3.79 5.17
N HIS A 250 -2.74 -2.76 4.62
CA HIS A 250 -1.95 -2.85 3.38
C HIS A 250 -0.95 -4.02 3.45
N GLY A 251 -0.92 -4.85 2.41
CA GLY A 251 -0.20 -6.12 2.42
C GLY A 251 1.31 -5.97 2.57
N THR A 252 1.88 -4.84 2.17
CA THR A 252 3.29 -4.47 2.30
C THR A 252 3.61 -3.77 3.61
N MET A 253 2.60 -3.26 4.31
CA MET A 253 2.77 -2.79 5.69
C MET A 253 2.64 -3.93 6.69
N ARG A 254 1.76 -4.90 6.43
CA ARG A 254 1.42 -6.00 7.35
C ARG A 254 2.63 -6.73 7.94
N PRO A 255 3.66 -7.15 7.16
CA PRO A 255 4.84 -7.83 7.73
C PRO A 255 5.69 -6.95 8.66
N GLN A 256 5.56 -5.62 8.58
CA GLN A 256 6.34 -4.67 9.36
C GLN A 256 5.70 -4.33 10.71
N ILE A 257 4.40 -4.59 10.86
CA ILE A 257 3.63 -4.22 12.05
C ILE A 257 4.02 -5.12 13.23
N LYS A 258 4.55 -4.47 14.26
CA LYS A 258 5.00 -5.08 15.53
C LYS A 258 4.14 -4.65 16.70
N HIS A 259 3.41 -3.54 16.58
CA HIS A 259 2.57 -3.00 17.64
C HIS A 259 1.21 -2.55 17.12
N ILE A 260 0.24 -2.56 18.02
CA ILE A 260 -1.10 -2.01 17.79
C ILE A 260 -1.47 -1.11 18.96
N ALA A 261 -1.99 0.08 18.67
CA ALA A 261 -2.45 1.04 19.66
C ALA A 261 -3.95 1.35 19.51
N ALA A 262 -4.62 1.61 20.63
CA ALA A 262 -6.03 1.95 20.66
C ALA A 262 -6.25 3.46 20.82
N TYR A 263 -6.83 4.09 19.79
CA TYR A 263 -7.48 5.39 19.91
C TYR A 263 -8.90 5.18 20.44
N ARG A 264 -9.14 5.53 21.71
CA ARG A 264 -10.48 5.52 22.28
C ARG A 264 -11.22 6.73 21.71
N VAL A 265 -12.32 6.48 21.00
CA VAL A 265 -13.14 7.55 20.41
C VAL A 265 -13.84 8.37 21.51
N ALA A 266 -14.70 9.32 21.12
CA ALA A 266 -15.47 10.11 22.09
C ALA A 266 -16.17 9.20 23.12
N PRO A 267 -16.13 9.54 24.43
CA PRO A 267 -15.71 10.84 24.98
C PRO A 267 -14.21 10.99 25.29
N VAL A 268 -13.41 9.92 25.20
CA VAL A 268 -11.99 9.94 25.61
C VAL A 268 -11.12 10.65 24.58
N SER A 269 -11.36 10.39 23.29
CA SER A 269 -10.69 11.06 22.17
C SER A 269 -9.16 11.09 22.29
N ALA A 270 -8.55 9.96 22.67
CA ALA A 270 -7.11 9.85 22.86
C ALA A 270 -6.58 8.45 22.52
N ILE A 271 -5.32 8.35 22.10
CA ILE A 271 -4.60 7.06 22.12
C ILE A 271 -4.23 6.78 23.56
N THR A 272 -4.54 5.59 24.06
CA THR A 272 -4.39 5.30 25.51
C THR A 272 -3.57 4.05 25.80
N HIS A 273 -3.59 3.08 24.89
CA HIS A 273 -2.98 1.77 25.09
C HIS A 273 -2.22 1.32 23.86
N ILE A 274 -1.19 0.51 24.07
CA ILE A 274 -0.42 -0.16 23.03
C ILE A 274 -0.16 -1.62 23.43
N ALA A 275 -0.16 -2.53 22.47
CA ALA A 275 0.16 -3.94 22.68
C ALA A 275 1.17 -4.41 21.63
N PRO A 276 2.10 -5.31 21.99
CA PRO A 276 2.91 -6.04 21.01
C PRO A 276 2.03 -7.02 20.22
N VAL A 277 2.26 -7.11 18.91
CA VAL A 277 1.53 -8.02 18.02
C VAL A 277 2.21 -9.39 17.99
N GLN A 278 1.42 -10.45 18.14
CA GLN A 278 1.85 -11.84 17.98
C GLN A 278 1.66 -12.33 16.55
N SER A 279 0.46 -12.12 15.99
CA SER A 279 0.12 -12.53 14.64
C SER A 279 -0.91 -11.59 14.02
N ILE A 280 -0.89 -11.51 12.70
CA ILE A 280 -1.90 -10.85 11.89
C ILE A 280 -2.43 -11.91 10.92
N GLU A 281 -3.68 -12.30 11.10
CA GLU A 281 -4.29 -13.42 10.39
C GLU A 281 -5.49 -12.94 9.59
N PRO A 282 -5.80 -13.54 8.42
CA PRO A 282 -7.01 -13.21 7.70
C PRO A 282 -8.26 -13.43 8.54
N TRP A 283 -9.18 -12.49 8.46
CA TRP A 283 -10.46 -12.55 9.11
C TRP A 283 -11.52 -13.03 8.12
N LYS A 284 -11.75 -14.35 8.12
CA LYS A 284 -12.70 -15.01 7.21
C LYS A 284 -12.36 -14.67 5.75
N ASP A 285 -13.35 -14.73 4.87
CA ASP A 285 -13.24 -14.38 3.45
C ASP A 285 -13.66 -12.91 3.21
N THR A 286 -13.10 -11.97 4.00
CA THR A 286 -13.54 -10.55 3.96
C THR A 286 -12.51 -9.54 3.48
N GLY A 287 -11.28 -9.98 3.13
CA GLY A 287 -10.15 -9.08 2.86
C GLY A 287 -9.67 -8.28 4.08
N LYS A 288 -10.10 -8.67 5.28
CA LYS A 288 -9.75 -8.03 6.55
C LYS A 288 -8.89 -8.96 7.38
N PHE A 289 -8.31 -8.42 8.44
CA PHE A 289 -7.39 -9.13 9.33
C PHE A 289 -7.82 -9.02 10.78
N VAL A 290 -7.47 -10.03 11.56
CA VAL A 290 -7.45 -10.00 13.02
C VAL A 290 -6.01 -9.85 13.48
N VAL A 291 -5.79 -8.97 14.46
CA VAL A 291 -4.50 -8.76 15.11
C VAL A 291 -4.56 -9.40 16.49
N ASN A 292 -3.74 -10.42 16.73
CA ASN A 292 -3.64 -11.09 18.02
C ASN A 292 -2.45 -10.53 18.79
N PHE A 293 -2.62 -10.22 20.08
CA PHE A 293 -1.57 -9.58 20.87
C PHE A 293 -0.68 -10.63 21.53
N ALA A 294 0.62 -10.35 21.61
CA ALA A 294 1.56 -11.23 22.30
C ALA A 294 1.44 -11.12 23.82
N GLU A 295 1.04 -9.95 24.31
CA GLU A 295 0.88 -9.62 25.73
C GLU A 295 -0.31 -8.67 25.90
N PRO A 296 -0.91 -8.60 27.11
CA PRO A 296 -1.95 -7.62 27.40
C PRO A 296 -1.51 -6.20 27.10
N ALA A 297 -2.45 -5.39 26.61
CA ALA A 297 -2.15 -4.01 26.24
C ALA A 297 -1.70 -3.19 27.46
N ARG A 298 -0.64 -2.40 27.26
CA ARG A 298 -0.08 -1.50 28.26
C ARG A 298 -0.61 -0.08 28.06
N GLU A 299 -0.97 0.57 29.15
CA GLU A 299 -1.32 1.99 29.16
C GLU A 299 -0.09 2.86 28.89
N ILE A 300 -0.23 3.84 27.99
CA ILE A 300 0.83 4.81 27.62
C ILE A 300 0.45 6.26 27.91
N GLY A 301 -0.67 6.47 28.61
CA GLY A 301 -1.25 7.78 28.90
C GLY A 301 -2.08 8.30 27.72
N PRO A 302 -3.03 9.22 27.96
CA PRO A 302 -3.84 9.75 26.87
C PRO A 302 -3.00 10.68 26.00
N ILE A 303 -2.74 10.26 24.76
CA ILE A 303 -2.26 11.14 23.70
C ILE A 303 -3.50 11.77 23.07
N GLU A 304 -3.84 12.96 23.56
CA GLU A 304 -5.14 13.59 23.32
C GLU A 304 -5.28 14.22 21.94
N LEU A 305 -6.51 14.18 21.42
CA LEU A 305 -6.95 15.01 20.31
C LEU A 305 -7.07 16.47 20.79
N VAL A 306 -6.28 17.37 20.21
CA VAL A 306 -6.34 18.79 20.55
C VAL A 306 -7.53 19.46 19.86
N LYS A 307 -8.35 20.19 20.62
CA LYS A 307 -9.49 20.94 20.07
C LYS A 307 -8.99 22.05 19.15
N GLY A 308 -9.35 21.97 17.86
CA GLY A 308 -8.83 22.90 16.85
C GLY A 308 -7.36 22.63 16.46
N GLY A 309 -6.79 21.51 16.93
CA GLY A 309 -5.51 20.99 16.46
C GLY A 309 -5.61 20.39 15.06
N ARG A 310 -4.47 19.94 14.55
CA ARG A 310 -4.34 19.38 13.19
C ARG A 310 -4.73 17.91 13.15
N GLY A 311 -4.47 17.18 14.23
CA GLY A 311 -4.99 15.84 14.44
C GLY A 311 -6.51 15.85 14.35
N LYS A 312 -7.07 14.91 13.59
CA LYS A 312 -8.52 14.67 13.51
C LYS A 312 -8.87 13.45 14.33
N ALA A 313 -10.12 13.35 14.76
CA ALA A 313 -10.63 12.10 15.34
C ALA A 313 -10.46 10.97 14.32
N LEU A 314 -9.86 9.85 14.74
CA LEU A 314 -9.61 8.72 13.86
C LEU A 314 -10.95 8.06 13.51
N GLN A 315 -11.21 7.94 12.20
CA GLN A 315 -12.37 7.23 11.65
C GLN A 315 -11.98 5.87 11.04
N SER A 316 -10.73 5.76 10.61
CA SER A 316 -10.08 4.55 10.09
C SER A 316 -8.80 4.27 10.89
N LEU A 317 -8.19 3.12 10.60
CA LEU A 317 -6.85 2.80 11.08
C LEU A 317 -5.85 3.83 10.53
N ARG A 318 -4.80 4.12 11.31
CA ARG A 318 -3.67 4.95 10.87
C ARG A 318 -2.34 4.28 11.15
N TYR A 319 -1.33 4.64 10.38
CA TYR A 319 0.02 4.11 10.53
C TYR A 319 0.93 5.09 11.29
N THR A 320 1.80 4.55 12.13
CA THR A 320 2.82 5.32 12.85
C THR A 320 3.97 4.42 13.28
N THR A 321 4.86 4.97 14.10
CA THR A 321 5.91 4.20 14.77
C THR A 321 5.70 4.20 16.28
N ARG A 322 6.11 3.12 16.94
CA ARG A 322 6.07 3.03 18.40
C ARG A 322 6.88 4.16 19.05
N ALA A 323 8.03 4.49 18.46
CA ALA A 323 8.90 5.57 18.94
C ALA A 323 8.18 6.93 18.93
N ARG A 324 7.35 7.20 17.91
CA ARG A 324 6.53 8.41 17.87
C ARG A 324 5.46 8.41 18.95
N LEU A 325 4.77 7.29 19.16
CA LEU A 325 3.77 7.18 20.23
C LEU A 325 4.38 7.43 21.62
N GLU A 326 5.57 6.90 21.87
CA GLU A 326 6.25 7.08 23.17
C GLU A 326 6.75 8.52 23.40
N ALA A 327 7.04 9.27 22.32
CA ALA A 327 7.51 10.65 22.39
C ALA A 327 6.38 11.70 22.33
N ALA A 328 5.22 11.33 21.78
CA ALA A 328 4.11 12.23 21.52
C ALA A 328 3.37 12.62 22.81
N LYS A 329 2.87 13.85 22.84
CA LYS A 329 1.96 14.34 23.88
C LYS A 329 0.53 14.50 23.35
N THR A 330 0.42 14.77 22.06
CA THR A 330 -0.84 15.03 21.37
C THR A 330 -0.87 14.32 20.02
N LEU A 331 -2.06 14.17 19.43
CA LEU A 331 -2.17 13.58 18.09
C LEU A 331 -1.43 14.39 17.02
N ASP A 332 -1.27 15.71 17.21
CA ASP A 332 -0.50 16.61 16.33
C ASP A 332 1.01 16.29 16.31
N ASP A 333 1.53 15.61 17.35
CA ASP A 333 2.93 15.16 17.39
C ASP A 333 3.13 13.87 16.58
N ILE A 334 2.02 13.20 16.22
CA ILE A 334 2.02 11.94 15.47
C ILE A 334 1.74 12.22 13.98
N TRP A 335 0.70 13.02 13.68
CA TRP A 335 0.21 13.32 12.33
C TRP A 335 0.01 14.81 12.05
#